data_AF-A0A7W8BLR2-F1
#
_entry.id   AF-A0A7W8BLR2-F1
#
_cell.length_a   1.000
_cell.length_b   1.000
_cell.length_c   1.000
_cell.angle_alpha   90.00
_cell.angle_beta   90.00
_cell.angle_gamma   90.00
#
_symmetry.space_group_name_H-M   'P 1'
#
loop_
_entity.id
_entity.type
_entity.pdbx_description
1 polymer ?
#
loop_
_entity_poly.entity_id
_entity_poly.type
_entity_poly.pdbx_seq_one_letter_code
_entity_poly.pdbx_strand_id
1 'polypeptide(L)'
;MSIRSVLGGRIWLTVLESVARTRRAVIVHEAVGQFGVGAEVSARISERLHGQLASPVVRVTSANAPVPFSRPLENEYLYKISDVESAIRKLMA
;
A
#
# COMPACT_ATOMS: atom_id res chain seq x y z
N MET A 1 6.70 -3.28 29.65
CA MET A 1 6.01 -3.09 28.37
C MET A 1 6.92 -3.63 27.28
N SER A 2 6.59 -4.76 26.64
CA SER A 2 7.51 -5.45 25.72
C SER A 2 7.48 -4.83 24.34
N ILE A 3 8.64 -4.68 23.70
CA ILE A 3 8.83 -4.12 22.34
C ILE A 3 7.97 -4.82 21.27
N ARG A 4 7.46 -6.04 21.54
CA ARG A 4 6.50 -6.74 20.68
C ARG A 4 5.13 -6.04 20.59
N SER A 5 4.69 -5.33 21.63
CA SER A 5 3.35 -4.72 21.65
C SER A 5 3.24 -3.42 20.84
N VAL A 6 4.37 -2.75 20.57
CA VAL A 6 4.40 -1.45 19.87
C VAL A 6 4.60 -1.61 18.36
N LEU A 7 5.20 -2.72 17.92
CA LEU A 7 5.54 -2.96 16.50
C LEU A 7 4.84 -4.18 15.88
N GLY A 8 4.14 -5.00 16.68
CA GLY A 8 3.54 -6.28 16.28
C GLY A 8 2.08 -6.42 16.72
N GLY A 9 1.26 -5.39 16.50
CA GLY A 9 -0.16 -5.46 16.80
C GLY A 9 -0.87 -6.56 15.98
N ARG A 10 -1.98 -7.10 16.51
CA ARG A 10 -2.78 -8.16 15.87
C ARG A 10 -3.13 -7.87 14.40
N ILE A 11 -3.30 -6.58 14.07
CA ILE A 11 -3.59 -6.09 12.71
C ILE A 11 -2.47 -6.47 11.72
N TRP A 12 -1.21 -6.40 12.15
CA TRP A 12 -0.08 -6.70 11.25
C TRP A 12 0.00 -8.19 10.89
N LEU A 13 -0.34 -9.07 11.83
CA LEU A 13 -0.44 -10.50 11.56
C LEU A 13 -1.50 -10.80 10.49
N THR A 14 -2.67 -10.16 10.60
CA THR A 14 -3.75 -10.32 9.62
C THR A 14 -3.33 -9.91 8.20
N VAL A 15 -2.58 -8.80 8.07
CA VAL A 15 -2.06 -8.36 6.76
C VAL A 15 -1.10 -9.41 6.19
N LEU A 16 -0.12 -9.86 6.98
CA LEU A 16 0.87 -10.84 6.51
C LEU A 16 0.23 -12.18 6.15
N GLU A 17 -0.71 -12.68 6.95
CA GLU A 17 -1.44 -13.92 6.66
C GLU A 17 -2.25 -13.82 5.38
N SER A 18 -2.95 -12.70 5.17
CA SER A 18 -3.72 -12.46 3.94
C SER A 18 -2.82 -12.38 2.70
N VAL A 19 -1.68 -11.67 2.80
CA VAL A 19 -0.72 -11.54 1.70
C VAL A 19 0.01 -12.86 1.44
N ALA A 20 0.37 -13.63 2.47
CA ALA A 20 0.97 -14.94 2.28
C ALA A 20 0.01 -15.91 1.54
N ARG A 21 -1.28 -15.85 1.85
CA ARG A 21 -2.32 -16.66 1.18
C ARG A 21 -2.55 -16.26 -0.27
N THR A 22 -2.60 -14.96 -0.56
CA THR A 22 -2.90 -14.44 -1.92
C THR A 22 -1.65 -14.25 -2.78
N ARG A 23 -0.47 -14.23 -2.15
CA ARG A 23 0.86 -13.99 -2.71
C ARG A 23 1.02 -12.64 -3.43
N ARG A 24 0.07 -11.72 -3.25
CA ARG A 24 -0.01 -10.44 -3.98
C ARG A 24 -0.57 -9.36 -3.04
N ALA A 25 -0.14 -8.12 -3.21
CA ALA A 25 -0.63 -7.02 -2.38
C ALA A 25 -0.67 -5.70 -3.17
N VAL A 26 -1.78 -4.97 -3.01
CA VAL A 26 -1.92 -3.56 -3.41
C VAL A 26 -2.16 -2.74 -2.15
N ILE A 27 -1.39 -1.68 -1.98
CA ILE A 27 -1.55 -0.69 -0.90
C ILE A 27 -2.16 0.57 -1.50
N VAL A 28 -3.23 1.08 -0.90
CA VAL A 28 -3.92 2.28 -1.38
C VAL A 28 -3.95 3.31 -0.25
N HIS A 29 -3.51 4.54 -0.52
CA HIS A 29 -3.65 5.66 0.43
C HIS A 29 -3.65 7.02 -0.28
N GLU A 30 -4.30 8.02 0.31
CA GLU A 30 -4.48 9.36 -0.30
C GLU A 30 -3.26 10.28 -0.19
N ALA A 31 -2.30 9.98 0.68
CA ALA A 31 -1.10 10.80 0.82
C ALA A 31 -0.16 10.63 -0.39
N VAL A 32 0.79 11.56 -0.52
CA VAL A 32 1.90 11.46 -1.47
C VAL A 32 2.62 10.12 -1.31
N GLY A 33 2.92 9.46 -2.42
CA GLY A 33 3.51 8.13 -2.40
C GLY A 33 4.98 8.08 -2.03
N GLN A 34 5.73 9.18 -2.19
CA GLN A 34 7.12 9.26 -1.78
C GLN A 34 7.23 9.37 -0.26
N PHE A 35 8.06 8.53 0.35
CA PHE A 35 8.29 8.50 1.81
C PHE A 35 7.01 8.39 2.67
N GLY A 36 5.89 7.97 2.07
CA GLY A 36 4.59 7.84 2.74
C GLY A 36 4.43 6.51 3.47
N VAL A 37 3.32 6.39 4.20
CA VAL A 37 2.99 5.18 4.99
C VAL A 37 3.00 3.91 4.14
N GLY A 38 2.54 4.00 2.88
CA GLY A 38 2.56 2.85 1.97
C GLY A 38 3.96 2.33 1.65
N ALA A 39 5.00 3.16 1.74
CA ALA A 39 6.38 2.73 1.55
C ALA A 39 6.84 1.82 2.70
N GLU A 40 6.57 2.21 3.94
CA GLU A 40 6.88 1.39 5.13
C GLU A 40 6.12 0.06 5.12
N VAL A 41 4.82 0.09 4.80
CA VAL A 41 4.01 -1.13 4.70
C VAL A 41 4.56 -2.07 3.61
N SER A 42 4.91 -1.52 2.44
CA SER A 42 5.50 -2.27 1.33
C SER A 42 6.84 -2.90 1.70
N ALA A 43 7.72 -2.14 2.36
CA ALA A 43 9.01 -2.63 2.82
C ALA A 43 8.83 -3.79 3.80
N ARG A 44 7.97 -3.63 4.82
CA ARG A 44 7.73 -4.68 5.81
C ARG A 44 7.12 -5.96 5.24
N ILE A 45 6.20 -5.85 4.27
CA ILE A 45 5.64 -7.01 3.56
C ILE A 45 6.77 -7.70 2.79
N SER A 46 7.57 -6.94 2.05
CA SER A 46 8.64 -7.47 1.22
C SER A 46 9.74 -8.14 2.04
N GLU A 47 10.11 -7.59 3.19
CA GLU A 47 11.08 -8.17 4.13
C GLU A 47 10.59 -9.51 4.72
N ARG A 48 9.32 -9.57 5.11
CA ARG A 48 8.78 -10.74 5.83
C ARG A 48 8.31 -11.86 4.91
N LEU A 49 7.90 -11.53 3.69
CA LEU A 49 7.36 -12.46 2.71
C LEU A 49 8.26 -12.56 1.46
N HIS A 50 9.54 -12.20 1.60
CA HIS A 50 10.52 -12.41 0.54
C HIS A 50 10.51 -13.89 0.10
N GLY A 51 10.49 -14.11 -1.23
CA GLY A 51 10.36 -15.45 -1.82
C GLY A 51 8.95 -16.07 -1.79
N GLN A 52 8.00 -15.51 -1.04
CA GLN A 52 6.59 -15.95 -1.00
C GLN A 52 5.68 -15.12 -1.91
N LEU A 53 6.06 -13.89 -2.25
CA LEU A 53 5.31 -13.05 -3.16
C LEU A 53 5.39 -13.59 -4.61
N ALA A 54 4.26 -13.60 -5.32
CA ALA A 54 4.20 -13.92 -6.74
C ALA A 54 4.53 -12.71 -7.64
N SER A 55 4.41 -11.50 -7.08
CA SER A 55 4.66 -10.23 -7.77
C SER A 55 5.13 -9.17 -6.76
N PRO A 56 5.79 -8.09 -7.21
CA PRO A 56 6.10 -6.96 -6.33
C PRO A 56 4.85 -6.37 -5.68
N VAL A 57 4.99 -5.82 -4.47
CA VAL A 57 3.91 -5.05 -3.83
C VAL A 57 3.70 -3.76 -4.63
N VAL A 58 2.46 -3.50 -5.03
CA VAL A 58 2.08 -2.29 -5.78
C VAL A 58 1.44 -1.27 -4.84
N ARG A 59 1.68 0.02 -5.10
CA ARG A 59 1.13 1.12 -4.31
C ARG A 59 0.36 2.06 -5.23
N VAL A 60 -0.85 2.43 -4.81
CA VAL A 60 -1.70 3.44 -5.46
C VAL A 60 -1.81 4.62 -4.50
N THR A 61 -1.36 5.77 -4.96
CA THR A 61 -1.23 6.98 -4.15
C THR A 61 -1.65 8.19 -4.95
N SER A 62 -1.95 9.29 -4.27
CA SER A 62 -2.21 10.57 -4.94
C SER A 62 -0.96 11.14 -5.60
N ALA A 63 -1.15 12.18 -6.41
CA ALA A 63 -0.10 12.87 -7.13
C ALA A 63 1.01 13.39 -6.19
N ASN A 64 2.23 13.52 -6.71
CA ASN A 64 3.37 14.04 -5.95
C ASN A 64 3.36 15.58 -5.90
N ALA A 65 2.43 16.14 -5.13
CA ALA A 65 2.27 17.58 -4.96
C ALA A 65 1.68 17.90 -3.57
N PRO A 66 1.76 19.15 -3.10
CA PRO A 66 0.94 19.60 -1.97
C PRO A 66 -0.55 19.46 -2.29
N VAL A 67 -1.36 19.14 -1.28
CA VAL A 67 -2.81 19.00 -1.43
C VAL A 67 -3.40 20.36 -1.87
N PRO A 68 -4.06 20.43 -3.02
CA PRO A 68 -4.64 21.68 -3.51
C PRO A 68 -5.96 21.98 -2.78
N PHE A 69 -6.23 23.26 -2.52
CA PHE A 69 -7.43 23.68 -1.80
C PHE A 69 -8.71 23.66 -2.68
N SER A 70 -8.57 23.91 -3.98
CA SER A 70 -9.73 23.96 -4.87
C SER A 70 -10.23 22.56 -5.18
N ARG A 71 -11.54 22.31 -4.99
CA ARG A 71 -12.17 21.01 -5.27
C ARG A 71 -11.84 20.39 -6.64
N PRO A 72 -11.83 21.16 -7.75
CA PRO A 72 -11.48 20.57 -9.04
C PRO A 72 -10.05 20.01 -9.07
N LEU A 73 -9.09 20.72 -8.47
CA LEU A 73 -7.70 20.25 -8.39
C LEU A 73 -7.53 19.13 -7.36
N GLU A 74 -8.28 19.15 -6.26
CA GLU A 74 -8.25 18.06 -5.27
C GLU A 74 -8.72 16.74 -5.88
N ASN A 75 -9.77 16.80 -6.70
CA ASN A 75 -10.23 15.64 -7.46
C ASN A 75 -9.13 15.08 -8.35
N GLU A 76 -8.39 15.93 -9.07
CA GLU A 76 -7.29 15.48 -9.94
C GLU A 76 -6.03 15.06 -9.18
N TYR A 77 -5.83 15.58 -7.98
CA TYR A 77 -4.75 15.17 -7.09
C TYR A 77 -4.96 13.74 -6.58
N LEU A 78 -6.19 13.40 -6.19
CA LEU A 78 -6.55 12.07 -5.66
C LEU A 78 -6.50 11.00 -6.75
N TYR A 79 -5.98 9.83 -6.39
CA TYR A 79 -6.12 8.64 -7.21
C TYR A 79 -7.60 8.30 -7.43
N LYS A 80 -7.90 7.63 -8.54
CA LYS A 80 -9.24 7.20 -8.93
C LYS A 80 -9.41 5.70 -8.71
N ILE A 81 -10.67 5.24 -8.71
CA ILE A 81 -11.00 3.81 -8.62
C ILE A 81 -10.33 3.02 -9.77
N SER A 82 -10.27 3.61 -10.96
CA SER A 82 -9.61 3.01 -12.13
C SER A 82 -8.12 2.74 -11.91
N ASP A 83 -7.44 3.55 -11.09
CA ASP A 83 -6.02 3.33 -10.76
C ASP A 83 -5.85 2.09 -9.88
N VAL A 84 -6.78 1.87 -8.95
CA VAL A 84 -6.82 0.67 -8.10
C VAL A 84 -7.12 -0.58 -8.92
N GLU A 85 -8.10 -0.52 -9.81
CA GLU A 85 -8.43 -1.64 -10.71
C GLU A 85 -7.25 -2.00 -11.62
N SER A 86 -6.59 -0.98 -12.20
CA SER A 86 -5.40 -1.16 -13.02
C SER A 86 -4.26 -1.81 -12.24
N ALA A 87 -4.03 -1.36 -11.00
CA ALA A 87 -3.04 -1.97 -10.11
C ALA A 87 -3.35 -3.45 -9.81
N ILE A 88 -4.61 -3.79 -9.52
CA ILE A 88 -5.02 -5.18 -9.27
C ILE A 88 -4.80 -6.04 -10.52
N ARG A 89 -5.26 -5.58 -11.69
CA ARG A 89 -5.10 -6.32 -12.96
C ARG A 89 -3.62 -6.58 -13.29
N LYS A 90 -2.74 -5.61 -13.05
CA LYS A 90 -1.28 -5.77 -13.23
C LYS A 90 -0.70 -6.89 -12.36
N LEU A 91 -1.26 -7.16 -11.18
CA LEU A 91 -0.80 -8.27 -10.34
C LEU A 91 -1.37 -9.63 -10.76
N MET A 92 -2.47 -9.65 -11.50
CA MET A 92 -3.14 -10.87 -11.95
C MET A 92 -2.60 -11.40 -13.29
N ALA A 93 -1.99 -10.53 -14.10
CA ALA A 93 -1.29 -10.90 -15.32
C ALA A 93 -0.02 -11.70 -15.00
#